data_AF-A0AAV8GU59-F1
#
_entry.id   AF-A0AAV8GU59-F1
#
_cell.length_a   1.000
_cell.length_b   1.000
_cell.length_c   1.000
_cell.angle_alpha   90.00
_cell.angle_beta   90.00
_cell.angle_gamma   90.00
#
_symmetry.space_group_name_H-M   'P 1'
#
loop_
_entity.id
_entity.type
_entity.pdbx_description
1 polymer ?
#
loop_
_entity_poly.entity_id
_entity_poly.type
_entity_poly.pdbx_seq_one_letter_code
_entity_poly.pdbx_strand_id
1 'polypeptide(L)'
;MDALSTPVAASFKSGGTSLLIPSSPRSSISLLKASSLPLPSTTNSSFHTKPGSLQSKSSVNSLLHPSPVSKTHDFVHTSPSNSVTFHHRAATGYAAALADAACRAGTLAAADVDMRRLVRRVRGVVFDPAVKETEKADMVLRVTRSDSYEKHVVALIRLLVKKGKLRLLEEVMTEFSKICYELRGTKFVMVGLSKSRGDGAEFEGVAREMQRTTGASRVKVRHILSV
;
A
#
# COMPACT_ATOMS: atom_id res chain seq x y z
N MET A 1 -4.47 67.41 16.91
CA MET A 1 -3.43 66.55 16.28
C MET A 1 -4.07 65.21 15.98
N ASP A 2 -5.09 65.10 15.13
CA ASP A 2 -5.23 65.41 13.71
C ASP A 2 -4.38 64.55 12.76
N ALA A 3 -5.10 63.97 11.80
CA ALA A 3 -4.75 63.26 10.57
C ALA A 3 -4.27 61.80 10.69
N LEU A 4 -5.13 60.81 10.38
CA LEU A 4 -5.54 60.34 9.04
C LEU A 4 -4.38 59.75 8.23
N SER A 5 -4.31 58.42 8.18
CA SER A 5 -3.52 57.67 7.21
C SER A 5 -4.46 56.83 6.35
N THR A 6 -4.55 57.22 5.09
CA THR A 6 -5.37 56.68 3.99
C THR A 6 -4.85 55.34 3.47
N PRO A 7 -5.73 54.39 3.07
CA PRO A 7 -5.35 53.26 2.24
C PRO A 7 -5.35 53.63 0.74
N VAL A 8 -4.27 53.28 0.04
CA VAL A 8 -4.16 53.44 -1.42
C VAL A 8 -4.92 52.30 -2.11
N ALA A 9 -5.92 52.66 -2.90
CA ALA A 9 -6.65 51.77 -3.78
C ALA A 9 -5.84 51.53 -5.05
N ALA A 10 -5.51 50.27 -5.35
CA ALA A 10 -5.04 49.86 -6.68
C ALA A 10 -6.16 49.11 -7.39
N SER A 11 -6.85 49.85 -8.25
CA SER A 11 -7.82 49.37 -9.22
C SER A 11 -7.06 48.80 -10.42
N PHE A 12 -7.22 47.50 -10.69
CA PHE A 12 -6.83 46.92 -11.98
C PHE A 12 -8.07 46.40 -12.71
N LYS A 13 -8.24 46.99 -13.90
CA LYS A 13 -9.33 46.82 -14.84
C LYS A 13 -9.38 45.40 -15.43
N SER A 14 -10.61 44.91 -15.51
CA SER A 14 -11.28 44.35 -16.70
C SER A 14 -10.39 43.80 -17.82
N GLY A 15 -10.49 42.49 -18.03
CA GLY A 15 -10.09 41.80 -19.24
C GLY A 15 -11.04 40.62 -19.47
N GLY A 16 -12.27 40.92 -19.87
CA GLY A 16 -13.24 39.92 -20.31
C GLY A 16 -12.83 39.32 -21.64
N THR A 17 -12.44 38.05 -21.65
CA THR A 17 -12.41 37.21 -22.85
C THR A 17 -13.46 36.12 -22.69
N SER A 18 -14.66 36.45 -23.17
CA SER A 18 -15.70 35.48 -23.47
C SER A 18 -15.28 34.72 -24.73
N LEU A 19 -14.90 33.45 -24.60
CA LEU A 19 -14.66 32.57 -25.74
C LEU A 19 -15.41 31.26 -25.54
N LEU A 20 -16.61 31.26 -26.13
CA LEU A 20 -17.17 30.20 -26.98
C LEU A 20 -17.16 28.79 -26.40
N ILE A 21 -18.32 28.46 -25.83
CA ILE A 21 -18.87 27.11 -25.67
C ILE A 21 -19.07 26.50 -27.07
N PRO A 22 -18.45 25.36 -27.41
CA PRO A 22 -18.92 24.52 -28.50
C PRO A 22 -19.99 23.58 -27.93
N SER A 23 -21.24 23.97 -28.15
CA SER A 23 -22.40 23.09 -28.08
C SER A 23 -22.27 22.00 -29.14
N SER A 24 -21.91 20.78 -28.72
CA SER A 24 -22.00 19.61 -29.60
C SER A 24 -23.43 19.06 -29.67
N PRO A 25 -23.82 18.56 -30.85
CA PRO A 25 -25.22 18.41 -31.23
C PRO A 25 -25.90 17.18 -30.62
N ARG A 26 -27.15 17.44 -30.25
CA ARG A 26 -28.26 16.50 -30.08
C ARG A 26 -28.36 15.58 -31.32
N SER A 27 -27.93 14.33 -31.19
CA SER A 27 -28.24 13.29 -32.17
C SER A 27 -29.56 12.64 -31.81
N SER A 28 -30.54 12.87 -32.68
CA SER A 28 -31.86 12.25 -32.66
C SER A 28 -31.78 10.85 -33.26
N ILE A 29 -32.25 9.87 -32.48
CA ILE A 29 -33.15 8.77 -32.86
C ILE A 29 -33.00 8.26 -34.31
N SER A 30 -32.33 7.12 -34.48
CA SER A 30 -32.58 6.21 -35.60
C SER A 30 -33.05 4.85 -35.05
N LEU A 31 -34.32 4.61 -35.31
CA LEU A 31 -35.17 3.51 -34.93
C LEU A 31 -34.97 2.36 -35.94
N LEU A 32 -34.26 1.29 -35.57
CA LEU A 32 -34.18 0.04 -36.31
C LEU A 32 -34.08 -1.09 -35.28
N LYS A 33 -35.22 -1.69 -34.93
CA LYS A 33 -35.79 -2.92 -35.48
C LYS A 33 -35.25 -4.17 -34.77
N ALA A 34 -36.21 -4.83 -34.13
CA ALA A 34 -36.07 -6.00 -33.30
C ALA A 34 -35.53 -7.22 -34.06
N SER A 35 -34.67 -7.97 -33.37
CA SER A 35 -34.50 -9.41 -33.54
C SER A 35 -34.38 -10.02 -32.15
N SER A 36 -35.52 -10.50 -31.66
CA SER A 36 -35.70 -11.34 -30.48
C SER A 36 -35.17 -12.75 -30.73
N LEU A 37 -34.30 -13.29 -29.88
CA LEU A 37 -34.07 -14.73 -29.64
C LEU A 37 -33.24 -14.90 -28.32
N PRO A 38 -33.31 -16.05 -27.64
CA PRO A 38 -33.96 -16.14 -26.33
C PRO A 38 -33.05 -16.31 -25.10
N LEU A 39 -33.60 -15.94 -23.93
CA LEU A 39 -33.15 -16.33 -22.59
C LEU A 39 -33.30 -17.86 -22.37
N PRO A 40 -32.34 -18.53 -21.71
CA PRO A 40 -32.65 -19.72 -20.94
C PRO A 40 -33.01 -19.32 -19.49
N SER A 41 -34.27 -19.54 -19.13
CA SER A 41 -34.73 -19.60 -17.74
C SER A 41 -35.06 -21.05 -17.39
N THR A 42 -35.10 -21.34 -16.08
CA THR A 42 -35.53 -22.59 -15.41
C THR A 42 -34.45 -23.67 -15.39
N THR A 43 -34.10 -24.31 -14.26
CA THR A 43 -35.03 -24.91 -13.28
C THR A 43 -34.36 -25.14 -11.93
N ASN A 44 -35.09 -24.83 -10.86
CA ASN A 44 -34.88 -25.36 -9.52
C ASN A 44 -34.92 -26.90 -9.54
N SER A 45 -33.98 -27.54 -8.86
CA SER A 45 -34.21 -28.84 -8.25
C SER A 45 -33.75 -28.80 -6.80
N SER A 46 -34.74 -28.64 -5.92
CA SER A 46 -34.65 -28.99 -4.51
C SER A 46 -34.51 -30.51 -4.43
N PHE A 47 -33.41 -30.99 -3.85
CA PHE A 47 -33.39 -32.29 -3.19
C PHE A 47 -32.68 -32.13 -1.83
N HIS A 48 -33.51 -32.10 -0.80
CA HIS A 48 -33.15 -32.53 0.55
C HIS A 48 -32.53 -33.92 0.50
N THR A 49 -31.33 -34.08 1.07
CA THR A 49 -31.02 -35.23 1.95
C THR A 49 -29.73 -34.96 2.72
N LYS A 50 -29.87 -34.86 4.04
CA LYS A 50 -28.81 -35.05 5.05
C LYS A 50 -28.64 -36.56 5.20
N PRO A 51 -27.42 -37.11 5.14
CA PRO A 51 -26.70 -37.53 6.34
C PRO A 51 -25.18 -37.27 6.16
N GLY A 52 -24.26 -37.39 7.10
CA GLY A 52 -24.23 -37.87 8.46
C GLY A 52 -22.81 -37.61 8.97
N SER A 53 -22.70 -37.44 10.28
CA SER A 53 -21.45 -37.31 11.03
C SER A 53 -20.50 -38.47 10.73
N LEU A 54 -19.27 -38.17 10.30
CA LEU A 54 -18.14 -39.09 10.40
C LEU A 54 -17.06 -38.46 11.27
N GLN A 55 -17.11 -38.87 12.54
CA GLN A 55 -16.01 -38.76 13.48
C GLN A 55 -14.87 -39.63 12.96
N SER A 56 -13.73 -39.03 12.62
CA SER A 56 -12.49 -39.79 12.47
C SER A 56 -11.79 -39.81 13.82
N LYS A 57 -12.10 -40.84 14.62
CA LYS A 57 -11.30 -41.29 15.75
C LYS A 57 -10.41 -42.42 15.26
N SER A 58 -9.11 -42.20 15.29
CA SER A 58 -8.07 -43.24 15.43
C SER A 58 -6.73 -42.51 15.44
N SER A 59 -5.70 -42.91 16.14
CA SER A 59 -5.51 -43.81 17.27
C SER A 59 -4.08 -43.48 17.69
N VAL A 60 -3.87 -43.29 18.98
CA VAL A 60 -2.53 -43.30 19.56
C VAL A 60 -1.87 -44.63 19.23
N ASN A 61 -0.61 -44.60 18.79
CA ASN A 61 0.33 -45.70 18.98
C ASN A 61 1.73 -45.11 19.15
N SER A 62 2.06 -44.94 20.43
CA SER A 62 3.41 -44.86 20.95
C SER A 62 4.09 -46.22 20.83
N LEU A 63 5.21 -46.31 20.11
CA LEU A 63 6.18 -47.39 20.29
C LEU A 63 7.60 -46.80 20.27
N LEU A 64 8.27 -47.07 21.39
CA LEU A 64 9.64 -46.73 21.75
C LEU A 64 10.64 -47.42 20.81
N HIS A 65 11.75 -46.76 20.46
CA HIS A 65 13.04 -47.41 20.22
C HIS A 65 14.19 -46.47 20.65
N PRO A 66 15.19 -46.95 21.40
CA PRO A 66 16.32 -46.14 21.88
C PRO A 66 17.53 -46.19 20.92
N SER A 67 18.10 -45.00 20.66
CA SER A 67 19.51 -44.58 20.41
C SER A 67 20.51 -45.45 19.59
N PRO A 68 21.44 -44.83 18.83
CA PRO A 68 22.73 -44.50 19.45
C PRO A 68 23.33 -43.14 19.08
N VAL A 69 24.17 -42.67 20.00
CA VAL A 69 24.92 -41.42 20.06
C VAL A 69 26.07 -41.40 19.05
N SER A 70 26.32 -40.24 18.43
CA SER A 70 27.67 -39.84 18.00
C SER A 70 27.84 -38.33 18.13
N LYS A 71 29.04 -37.94 18.55
CA LYS A 71 29.39 -36.67 19.19
C LYS A 71 29.93 -35.62 18.22
N THR A 72 29.82 -34.36 18.67
CA THR A 72 30.68 -33.19 18.42
C THR A 72 30.69 -32.57 17.01
N HIS A 73 30.17 -31.35 16.88
CA HIS A 73 30.97 -30.13 16.79
C HIS A 73 30.05 -28.91 16.89
N ASP A 74 30.31 -28.09 17.91
CA ASP A 74 29.67 -26.79 18.11
C ASP A 74 29.97 -25.88 16.92
N PHE A 75 28.92 -25.54 16.17
CA PHE A 75 28.87 -24.30 15.43
C PHE A 75 27.57 -23.60 15.81
N VAL A 76 27.68 -22.64 16.73
CA VAL A 76 26.65 -21.65 17.00
C VAL A 76 26.58 -20.75 15.77
N HIS A 77 25.96 -21.26 14.69
CA HIS A 77 25.28 -20.41 13.74
C HIS A 77 23.94 -20.06 14.38
N THR A 78 23.91 -18.91 15.05
CA THR A 78 22.68 -18.17 15.32
C THR A 78 22.14 -17.69 13.97
N SER A 79 21.65 -18.61 13.14
CA SER A 79 20.69 -18.30 12.11
C SER A 79 19.49 -17.72 12.85
N PRO A 80 19.05 -16.49 12.57
CA PRO A 80 17.77 -16.06 13.07
C PRO A 80 16.75 -17.03 12.49
N SER A 81 16.28 -17.93 13.34
CA SER A 81 15.05 -18.66 13.13
C SER A 81 13.97 -17.59 13.10
N ASN A 82 13.80 -16.99 11.92
CA ASN A 82 12.50 -16.54 11.46
C ASN A 82 11.69 -17.82 11.39
N SER A 83 11.25 -18.31 12.55
CA SER A 83 10.04 -19.10 12.61
C SER A 83 9.06 -18.30 11.76
N VAL A 84 8.76 -18.85 10.59
CA VAL A 84 7.73 -18.33 9.72
C VAL A 84 6.45 -18.61 10.49
N THR A 85 6.23 -17.78 11.50
CA THR A 85 4.93 -17.52 12.05
C THR A 85 4.17 -16.96 10.85
N PHE A 86 3.51 -17.85 10.12
CA PHE A 86 2.42 -17.49 9.23
C PHE A 86 1.24 -16.94 10.06
N HIS A 87 1.51 -16.04 11.02
CA HIS A 87 0.60 -14.97 11.32
C HIS A 87 0.66 -14.07 10.10
N HIS A 88 -0.11 -14.42 9.08
CA HIS A 88 -0.28 -13.62 7.89
C HIS A 88 -0.84 -12.26 8.32
N ARG A 89 0.05 -11.33 8.68
CA ARG A 89 -0.30 -10.00 9.15
C ARG A 89 -1.17 -9.37 8.08
N ALA A 90 -2.42 -9.08 8.40
CA ALA A 90 -3.40 -8.64 7.40
C ALA A 90 -2.88 -7.43 6.61
N ALA A 91 -2.11 -6.55 7.25
CA ALA A 91 -1.49 -5.42 6.60
C ALA A 91 -0.49 -5.80 5.50
N THR A 92 0.33 -6.83 5.70
CA THR A 92 1.27 -7.34 4.69
C THR A 92 0.50 -7.84 3.46
N GLY A 93 -0.61 -8.56 3.67
CA GLY A 93 -1.49 -9.00 2.58
C GLY A 93 -2.10 -7.85 1.78
N TYR A 94 -2.65 -6.85 2.47
CA TYR A 94 -3.19 -5.66 1.82
C TYR A 94 -2.11 -4.85 1.08
N ALA A 95 -0.92 -4.72 1.68
CA ALA A 95 0.20 -4.02 1.07
C ALA A 95 0.71 -4.73 -0.20
N ALA A 96 0.84 -6.06 -0.15
CA ALA A 96 1.22 -6.87 -1.31
C ALA A 96 0.20 -6.76 -2.44
N ALA A 97 -1.11 -6.81 -2.11
CA ALA A 97 -2.17 -6.65 -3.10
C ALA A 97 -2.18 -5.25 -3.74
N LEU A 98 -1.93 -4.19 -2.95
CA LEU A 98 -1.79 -2.83 -3.48
C LEU A 98 -0.56 -2.72 -4.39
N ALA A 99 0.58 -3.29 -3.98
CA ALA A 99 1.80 -3.29 -4.78
C ALA A 99 1.63 -4.03 -6.09
N ASP A 100 1.05 -5.24 -6.09
CA ASP A 100 0.75 -5.99 -7.31
C ASP A 100 -0.11 -5.16 -8.28
N ALA A 101 -1.23 -4.61 -7.78
CA ALA A 101 -2.13 -3.82 -8.60
C ALA A 101 -1.47 -2.56 -9.17
N ALA A 102 -0.73 -1.81 -8.35
CA ALA A 102 -0.05 -0.59 -8.77
C ALA A 102 1.15 -0.87 -9.70
N CYS A 103 1.87 -1.97 -9.49
CA CYS A 103 2.95 -2.42 -10.38
C CYS A 103 2.40 -2.77 -11.77
N ARG A 104 1.35 -3.58 -11.83
CA ARG A 104 0.70 -3.97 -13.09
C ARG A 104 0.13 -2.77 -13.84
N ALA A 105 -0.27 -1.72 -13.12
CA ALA A 105 -0.76 -0.48 -13.69
C ALA A 105 0.34 0.55 -14.01
N GLY A 106 1.61 0.30 -13.65
CA GLY A 106 2.70 1.27 -13.80
C GLY A 106 2.58 2.50 -12.87
N THR A 107 1.74 2.45 -11.83
CA THR A 107 1.44 3.57 -10.93
C THR A 107 2.07 3.45 -9.54
N LEU A 108 3.00 2.50 -9.33
CA LEU A 108 3.62 2.22 -8.02
C LEU A 108 4.15 3.48 -7.31
N ALA A 109 4.86 4.35 -8.02
CA ALA A 109 5.42 5.57 -7.43
C ALA A 109 4.33 6.58 -7.03
N ALA A 110 3.29 6.72 -7.83
CA ALA A 110 2.14 7.59 -7.52
C ALA A 110 1.38 7.06 -6.30
N ALA A 111 1.09 5.76 -6.27
CA ALA A 111 0.45 5.10 -5.13
C ALA A 111 1.26 5.28 -3.83
N ASP A 112 2.58 5.17 -3.88
CA ASP A 112 3.49 5.37 -2.75
C ASP A 112 3.44 6.81 -2.19
N VAL A 113 3.40 7.81 -3.07
CA VAL A 113 3.22 9.22 -2.69
C VAL A 113 1.84 9.45 -2.05
N ASP A 114 0.80 8.94 -2.70
CA ASP A 114 -0.58 9.13 -2.30
C ASP A 114 -0.89 8.45 -0.96
N MET A 115 -0.36 7.26 -0.72
CA MET A 115 -0.53 6.54 0.54
C MET A 115 0.12 7.32 1.70
N ARG A 116 1.34 7.85 1.50
CA ARG A 116 1.98 8.74 2.48
C ARG A 116 1.19 10.02 2.72
N ARG A 117 0.65 10.64 1.67
CA ARG A 117 -0.16 11.86 1.78
C ARG A 117 -1.43 11.60 2.57
N LEU A 118 -2.10 10.49 2.28
CA LEU A 118 -3.34 10.11 2.94
C LEU A 118 -3.13 9.84 4.43
N VAL A 119 -2.17 8.97 4.81
CA VAL A 119 -1.92 8.65 6.22
C VAL A 119 -1.63 9.90 7.03
N ARG A 120 -0.77 10.79 6.54
CA ARG A 120 -0.46 12.06 7.22
C ARG A 120 -1.70 12.90 7.51
N ARG A 121 -2.67 12.93 6.59
CA ARG A 121 -3.88 13.74 6.76
C ARG A 121 -4.90 13.10 7.71
N VAL A 122 -5.03 11.77 7.70
CA VAL A 122 -6.09 11.08 8.45
C VAL A 122 -5.64 10.49 9.79
N ARG A 123 -4.33 10.50 10.10
CA ARG A 123 -3.77 9.85 11.29
C ARG A 123 -4.47 10.28 12.59
N GLY A 124 -4.63 11.58 12.80
CA GLY A 124 -5.29 12.11 14.00
C GLY A 124 -6.69 11.52 14.18
N VAL A 125 -7.47 11.48 13.11
CA VAL A 125 -8.85 10.96 13.13
C VAL A 125 -8.90 9.44 13.30
N VAL A 126 -8.06 8.70 12.57
CA VAL A 126 -8.10 7.22 12.57
C VAL A 126 -7.75 6.66 13.96
N PHE A 127 -6.82 7.30 14.67
CA PHE A 127 -6.32 6.82 15.96
C PHE A 127 -6.93 7.51 17.18
N ASP A 128 -7.74 8.56 17.00
CA ASP A 128 -8.46 9.21 18.10
C ASP A 128 -9.51 8.27 18.71
N PRO A 129 -9.41 7.88 20.00
CA PRO A 129 -10.40 7.02 20.64
C PRO A 129 -11.77 7.68 20.84
N ALA A 130 -11.87 9.02 20.80
CA ALA A 130 -13.13 9.75 21.00
C ALA A 130 -14.06 9.71 19.77
N VAL A 131 -13.50 9.50 18.57
CA VAL A 131 -14.27 9.48 17.31
C VAL A 131 -14.85 8.08 17.07
N LYS A 132 -16.13 8.00 16.70
CA LYS A 132 -16.79 6.73 16.37
C LYS A 132 -16.24 6.14 15.06
N GLU A 133 -16.17 4.82 14.96
CA GLU A 133 -15.62 4.15 13.78
C GLU A 133 -16.33 4.52 12.46
N THR A 134 -17.65 4.72 12.52
CA THR A 134 -18.45 5.19 11.36
C THR A 134 -18.08 6.60 10.93
N GLU A 135 -17.85 7.49 11.89
CA GLU A 135 -17.43 8.87 11.62
C GLU A 135 -16.01 8.93 11.06
N LYS A 136 -15.09 8.10 11.58
CA LYS A 136 -13.75 7.91 11.00
C LYS A 136 -13.83 7.46 9.55
N ALA A 137 -14.65 6.46 9.27
CA ALA A 137 -14.87 5.96 7.92
C ALA A 137 -15.34 7.06 6.97
N ASP A 138 -16.33 7.85 7.37
CA ASP A 138 -16.86 8.93 6.56
C ASP A 138 -15.81 10.04 6.34
N MET A 139 -15.07 10.43 7.37
CA MET A 139 -14.00 11.42 7.27
C MET A 139 -12.90 10.97 6.30
N VAL A 140 -12.44 9.73 6.42
CA VAL A 140 -11.42 9.16 5.54
C VAL A 140 -11.93 9.10 4.09
N LEU A 141 -13.18 8.65 3.88
CA LEU A 141 -13.76 8.60 2.53
C LEU A 141 -13.93 10.00 1.93
N ARG A 142 -14.33 11.01 2.71
CA ARG A 142 -14.39 12.40 2.25
C ARG A 142 -13.02 12.88 1.79
N VAL A 143 -11.98 12.66 2.58
CA VAL A 143 -10.61 13.01 2.18
C VAL A 143 -10.24 12.37 0.84
N THR A 144 -10.54 11.08 0.65
CA THR A 144 -10.22 10.39 -0.62
C THR A 144 -11.04 10.83 -1.82
N ARG A 145 -12.17 11.54 -1.62
CA ARG A 145 -13.02 12.07 -2.69
C ARG A 145 -12.66 13.51 -3.06
N SER A 146 -12.21 14.31 -2.08
CA SER A 146 -11.84 15.71 -2.30
C SER A 146 -10.55 15.86 -3.11
N ASP A 147 -9.61 14.93 -2.93
CA ASP A 147 -8.32 14.96 -3.62
C ASP A 147 -8.24 13.86 -4.69
N SER A 148 -7.50 14.13 -5.76
CA SER A 148 -7.15 13.11 -6.74
C SER A 148 -6.10 12.15 -6.15
N TYR A 149 -6.56 11.00 -5.70
CA TYR A 149 -5.71 9.87 -5.29
C TYR A 149 -5.71 8.79 -6.37
N GLU A 150 -4.62 8.04 -6.41
CA GLU A 150 -4.45 6.85 -7.23
C GLU A 150 -5.59 5.83 -6.94
N LYS A 151 -6.14 5.25 -8.01
CA LYS A 151 -7.37 4.44 -7.95
C LYS A 151 -7.24 3.20 -7.08
N HIS A 152 -6.09 2.53 -7.06
CA HIS A 152 -5.84 1.35 -6.23
C HIS A 152 -5.68 1.74 -4.75
N VAL A 153 -5.11 2.91 -4.45
CA VAL A 153 -5.13 3.49 -3.09
C VAL A 153 -6.58 3.71 -2.64
N VAL A 154 -7.41 4.39 -3.43
CA VAL A 154 -8.82 4.63 -3.09
C VAL A 154 -9.59 3.31 -2.90
N ALA A 155 -9.34 2.32 -3.75
CA ALA A 155 -9.96 1.00 -3.65
C ALA A 155 -9.59 0.28 -2.34
N LEU A 156 -8.31 0.33 -1.95
CA LEU A 156 -7.84 -0.22 -0.66
C LEU A 156 -8.56 0.47 0.51
N ILE A 157 -8.68 1.79 0.51
CA ILE A 157 -9.36 2.53 1.59
C ILE A 157 -10.81 2.11 1.72
N ARG A 158 -11.54 2.05 0.59
CA ARG A 158 -12.93 1.58 0.58
C ARG A 158 -13.05 0.16 1.13
N LEU A 159 -12.09 -0.71 0.82
CA LEU A 159 -12.04 -2.07 1.35
C LEU A 159 -11.79 -2.10 2.87
N LEU A 160 -10.83 -1.31 3.36
CA LEU A 160 -10.53 -1.23 4.80
C LEU A 160 -11.72 -0.68 5.58
N VAL A 161 -12.39 0.36 5.06
CA VAL A 161 -13.64 0.89 5.63
C VAL A 161 -14.72 -0.18 5.68
N LYS A 162 -14.99 -0.85 4.55
CA LYS A 162 -16.00 -1.91 4.46
C LYS A 162 -15.74 -3.06 5.43
N LYS A 163 -14.48 -3.31 5.77
CA LYS A 163 -14.07 -4.37 6.70
C LYS A 163 -13.94 -3.90 8.16
N GLY A 164 -14.15 -2.62 8.46
CA GLY A 164 -13.92 -2.06 9.80
C GLY A 164 -12.46 -2.14 10.25
N LYS A 165 -11.52 -2.07 9.29
CA LYS A 165 -10.08 -2.28 9.49
C LYS A 165 -9.26 -1.02 9.22
N LEU A 166 -9.84 0.18 9.38
CA LEU A 166 -9.12 1.44 9.13
C LEU A 166 -7.90 1.61 10.04
N ARG A 167 -7.89 1.01 11.24
CA ARG A 167 -6.72 0.99 12.14
C ARG A 167 -5.47 0.36 11.51
N LEU A 168 -5.62 -0.52 10.51
CA LEU A 168 -4.49 -1.13 9.80
C LEU A 168 -3.82 -0.17 8.81
N LEU A 169 -4.37 1.02 8.56
CA LEU A 169 -3.93 1.89 7.47
C LEU A 169 -2.45 2.30 7.58
N GLU A 170 -1.99 2.69 8.77
CA GLU A 170 -0.58 3.07 9.02
C GLU A 170 0.35 1.86 8.86
N GLU A 171 -0.13 0.69 9.28
CA GLU A 171 0.58 -0.57 9.16
C GLU A 171 0.75 -0.99 7.69
N VAL A 172 -0.33 -0.90 6.91
CA VAL A 172 -0.34 -1.18 5.47
C VAL A 172 0.60 -0.23 4.74
N MET A 173 0.59 1.07 5.05
CA MET A 173 1.52 2.03 4.44
C MET A 173 2.98 1.66 4.72
N THR A 174 3.28 1.21 5.94
CA THR A 174 4.63 0.83 6.35
C THR A 174 5.11 -0.38 5.55
N GLU A 175 4.29 -1.44 5.47
CA GLU A 175 4.63 -2.63 4.68
C GLU A 175 4.70 -2.30 3.18
N PHE A 176 3.79 -1.49 2.66
CA PHE A 176 3.79 -1.07 1.25
C PHE A 176 5.04 -0.28 0.88
N SER A 177 5.53 0.59 1.77
CA SER A 177 6.75 1.36 1.56
C SER A 177 7.98 0.45 1.45
N LYS A 178 8.03 -0.63 2.26
CA LYS A 178 9.10 -1.66 2.18
C LYS A 178 9.06 -2.36 0.83
N ILE A 179 7.88 -2.81 0.40
CA ILE A 179 7.70 -3.47 -0.90
C ILE A 179 8.10 -2.53 -2.04
N CYS A 180 7.64 -1.27 -2.03
CA CYS A 180 8.04 -0.28 -3.04
C CYS A 180 9.55 -0.07 -3.09
N TYR A 181 10.21 -0.08 -1.94
CA TYR A 181 11.66 0.04 -1.84
C TYR A 181 12.39 -1.18 -2.44
N GLU A 182 11.94 -2.38 -2.10
CA GLU A 182 12.48 -3.64 -2.64
C GLU A 182 12.30 -3.73 -4.16
N LEU A 183 11.11 -3.40 -4.67
CA LEU A 183 10.80 -3.45 -6.10
C LEU A 183 11.55 -2.40 -6.91
N ARG A 184 11.94 -1.27 -6.30
CA ARG A 184 12.83 -0.29 -6.94
C ARG A 184 14.29 -0.78 -7.03
N GLY A 185 14.60 -1.99 -6.55
CA GLY A 185 15.94 -2.56 -6.54
C GLY A 185 16.95 -1.71 -5.77
N THR A 186 16.47 -0.83 -4.89
CA THR A 186 17.34 0.05 -4.12
C THR A 186 17.86 -0.72 -2.92
N LYS A 187 19.18 -0.78 -2.75
CA LYS A 187 19.84 -1.29 -1.54
C LYS A 187 20.57 -0.14 -0.85
N PHE A 188 20.48 -0.07 0.48
CA PHE A 188 21.19 0.92 1.29
C PHE A 188 22.46 0.28 1.80
N VAL A 189 23.58 0.97 1.62
CA VAL A 189 24.86 0.58 2.16
C VAL A 189 25.23 1.60 3.21
N MET A 190 25.46 1.11 4.42
CA MET A 190 25.82 1.91 5.58
C MET A 190 27.33 1.85 5.71
N VAL A 191 28.00 2.98 5.46
CA VAL A 191 29.46 3.07 5.56
C VAL A 191 29.77 3.89 6.80
N GLY A 192 30.31 3.23 7.82
CA GLY A 192 30.89 3.90 8.99
C GLY A 192 32.32 4.30 8.67
N LEU A 193 32.59 5.60 8.60
CA LEU A 193 33.94 6.15 8.42
C LEU A 193 34.36 6.85 9.70
N SER A 194 35.51 6.47 10.26
CA SER A 194 36.06 7.01 11.51
C SER A 194 36.69 8.40 11.35
N LYS A 195 36.80 8.93 10.12
CA LYS A 195 37.35 10.26 9.91
C LYS A 195 36.90 10.87 8.60
N SER A 196 36.38 12.09 8.72
CA SER A 196 36.13 13.08 7.68
C SER A 196 35.13 12.71 6.57
N ARG A 197 34.38 13.73 6.17
CA ARG A 197 33.36 13.73 5.12
C ARG A 197 34.02 13.37 3.78
N GLY A 198 33.98 12.09 3.42
CA GLY A 198 34.46 11.58 2.14
C GLY A 198 33.85 12.35 0.97
N ASP A 199 34.67 12.60 -0.04
CA ASP A 199 34.22 13.21 -1.28
C ASP A 199 33.21 12.29 -1.99
N GLY A 200 32.44 12.84 -2.94
CA GLY A 200 31.43 12.06 -3.66
C GLY A 200 31.99 10.86 -4.44
N ALA A 201 33.30 10.86 -4.71
CA ALA A 201 33.98 9.83 -5.50
C ALA A 201 34.21 8.54 -4.71
N GLU A 202 34.55 8.62 -3.42
CA GLU A 202 34.71 7.43 -2.56
C GLU A 202 33.41 6.62 -2.42
N PHE A 203 32.27 7.30 -2.28
CA PHE A 203 30.97 6.64 -2.20
C PHE A 203 30.53 6.01 -3.52
N GLU A 204 30.97 6.54 -4.66
CA GLU A 204 30.66 5.98 -5.97
C GLU A 204 31.37 4.63 -6.17
N GLY A 205 32.63 4.52 -5.76
CA GLY A 205 33.37 3.25 -5.76
C GLY A 205 32.69 2.19 -4.92
N VAL A 206 32.30 2.52 -3.69
CA VAL A 206 31.55 1.61 -2.80
C VAL A 206 30.18 1.25 -3.39
N ALA A 207 29.46 2.22 -3.95
CA ALA A 207 28.16 1.96 -4.57
C ALA A 207 28.29 1.01 -5.76
N ARG A 208 29.28 1.21 -6.64
CA ARG A 208 29.55 0.37 -7.81
C ARG A 208 29.95 -1.05 -7.41
N GLU A 209 30.82 -1.16 -6.41
CA GLU A 209 31.21 -2.45 -5.84
C GLU A 209 30.01 -3.20 -5.26
N MET A 210 29.15 -2.50 -4.53
CA MET A 210 27.96 -3.11 -3.95
C MET A 210 26.92 -3.46 -5.01
N GLN A 211 26.74 -2.68 -6.07
CA GLN A 211 25.90 -3.06 -7.21
C GLN A 211 26.40 -4.36 -7.86
N ARG A 212 27.71 -4.48 -8.06
CA ARG A 212 28.35 -5.67 -8.64
C ARG A 212 28.18 -6.90 -7.75
N THR A 213 28.38 -6.76 -6.45
CA THR A 213 28.37 -7.88 -5.49
C THR A 213 26.96 -8.28 -5.05
N THR A 214 26.02 -7.32 -4.95
CA THR A 214 24.63 -7.61 -4.52
C THR A 214 23.63 -7.74 -5.66
N GLY A 215 24.01 -7.41 -6.90
CA GLY A 215 23.11 -7.38 -8.06
C GLY A 215 22.05 -6.28 -8.00
N ALA A 216 22.16 -5.33 -7.07
CA ALA A 216 21.19 -4.24 -6.92
C ALA A 216 21.26 -3.28 -8.12
N SER A 217 20.10 -2.92 -8.69
CA SER A 217 20.03 -1.96 -9.80
C SER A 217 20.29 -0.52 -9.35
N ARG A 218 20.09 -0.22 -8.05
CA ARG A 218 20.37 1.09 -7.45
C ARG A 218 20.95 0.91 -6.05
N VAL A 219 22.01 1.65 -5.73
CA VAL A 219 22.59 1.65 -4.37
C VAL A 219 22.60 3.08 -3.86
N LYS A 220 22.11 3.28 -2.63
CA LYS A 220 22.15 4.56 -1.94
C LYS A 220 23.02 4.43 -0.69
N VAL A 221 24.15 5.15 -0.67
CA VAL A 221 25.07 5.12 0.46
C VAL A 221 24.61 6.13 1.51
N ARG A 222 24.55 5.71 2.77
CA ARG A 222 24.28 6.59 3.92
C ARG A 222 25.49 6.62 4.83
N HIS A 223 25.95 7.83 5.15
CA HIS A 223 27.00 8.07 6.12
C HIS A 223 26.43 8.08 7.54
N ILE A 224 27.04 7.35 8.46
CA ILE A 224 26.71 7.41 9.89
C ILE A 224 27.96 7.85 10.64
N LEU A 225 27.82 8.94 11.38
CA LEU A 225 28.81 9.38 12.35
C LEU A 225 28.65 8.51 13.61
N SER A 226 29.66 7.70 13.92
CA SER A 226 29.76 7.11 15.26
C SER A 226 30.28 8.19 16.21
N VAL A 227 29.51 8.44 17.28
CA VAL A 227 29.87 9.32 18.41
C VAL A 227 30.66 8.51 19.43
#